data_AF-A0A1H3GLC2-F1
#
_entry.id   AF-A0A1H3GLC2-F1
#
_cell.length_a   1.000
_cell.length_b   1.000
_cell.length_c   1.000
_cell.angle_alpha   90.00
_cell.angle_beta   90.00
_cell.angle_gamma   90.00
#
_symmetry.space_group_name_H-M   'P 1'
#
loop_
_entity.id
_entity.type
_entity.pdbx_description
1 polymer ?
#
loop_
_entity_poly.entity_id
_entity_poly.type
_entity_poly.pdbx_seq_one_letter_code
_entity_poly.pdbx_strand_id
1 'polypeptide(L)'
;MIEGLEYETDRRQDITDGRRRNFKQGWTRAVEGQEYQDVLEELTWNNLGWRLGKMFGETPDDLREEILDWCVEQRNATGSQ
;
A
#
# COMPACT_ATOMS: atom_id res chain seq x y z
N MET A 1 8.03 15.01 -3.18
CA MET A 1 7.21 13.78 -3.09
C MET A 1 7.86 12.71 -3.93
N ILE A 2 7.66 11.43 -3.59
CA ILE A 2 8.15 10.32 -4.42
C ILE A 2 7.06 10.03 -5.46
N GLU A 3 7.43 10.13 -6.74
CA GLU A 3 6.53 9.84 -7.87
C GLU A 3 5.92 8.44 -7.72
N GLY A 4 4.60 8.33 -7.92
CA GLY A 4 3.86 7.08 -7.73
C GLY A 4 3.37 6.81 -6.30
N LEU A 5 3.73 7.62 -5.30
CA LEU A 5 3.16 7.56 -3.96
C LEU A 5 2.19 8.70 -3.64
N GLU A 6 1.96 9.62 -4.57
CA GLU A 6 1.09 10.78 -4.40
C GLU A 6 -0.40 10.39 -4.26
N TYR A 7 -1.11 11.09 -3.38
CA TYR A 7 -2.55 10.94 -3.19
C TYR A 7 -3.12 12.26 -2.68
N GLU A 8 -4.39 12.51 -2.97
CA GLU A 8 -5.13 13.68 -2.49
C GLU A 8 -5.83 13.37 -1.17
N THR A 9 -6.36 12.16 -1.01
CA THR A 9 -7.10 11.75 0.19
C THR A 9 -6.62 10.41 0.71
N ASP A 10 -6.27 10.32 2.00
CA ASP A 10 -6.02 9.03 2.65
C ASP A 10 -7.34 8.39 3.12
N ARG A 11 -7.76 7.30 2.48
CA ARG A 11 -8.96 6.52 2.83
C ARG A 11 -8.63 5.24 3.60
N ARG A 12 -7.35 5.03 3.97
CA ARG A 12 -6.97 3.86 4.76
C ARG A 12 -7.68 3.90 6.11
N GLN A 13 -8.45 2.85 6.36
CA GLN A 13 -9.01 2.55 7.68
C GLN A 13 -8.02 1.70 8.48
N ASP A 14 -8.33 1.46 9.76
CA ASP A 14 -7.47 0.67 10.64
C ASP A 14 -7.18 -0.72 10.08
N ILE A 15 -5.99 -1.22 10.36
CA ILE A 15 -5.55 -2.48 9.79
C ILE A 15 -6.37 -3.65 10.36
N THR A 16 -6.73 -4.58 9.48
CA THR A 16 -7.37 -5.86 9.81
C THR A 16 -6.71 -6.94 8.96
N ASP A 17 -6.88 -8.23 9.29
CA ASP A 17 -6.31 -9.34 8.50
C ASP A 17 -6.75 -9.28 7.02
N GLY A 18 -8.01 -8.89 6.77
CA GLY A 18 -8.51 -8.68 5.42
C GLY A 18 -7.79 -7.53 4.69
N ARG A 19 -7.48 -6.44 5.40
CA ARG A 19 -6.75 -5.31 4.83
C ARG A 19 -5.26 -5.61 4.62
N ARG A 20 -4.65 -6.43 5.49
CA ARG A 20 -3.29 -6.97 5.28
C ARG A 20 -3.22 -7.79 4.00
N ARG A 21 -4.18 -8.70 3.80
CA ARG A 21 -4.29 -9.48 2.56
C ARG A 21 -4.47 -8.58 1.33
N ASN A 22 -5.29 -7.54 1.44
CA ASN A 22 -5.49 -6.59 0.34
C ASN A 22 -4.19 -5.85 -0.01
N PHE A 23 -3.39 -5.43 0.97
CA PHE A 23 -2.07 -4.85 0.70
C PHE A 23 -1.17 -5.80 -0.08
N LYS A 24 -1.02 -7.04 0.40
CA LYS A 24 -0.22 -8.07 -0.29
C LYS A 24 -0.72 -8.36 -1.70
N GLN A 25 -2.03 -8.43 -1.90
CA GLN A 25 -2.64 -8.63 -3.21
C GLN A 25 -2.29 -7.47 -4.16
N GLY A 26 -2.36 -6.22 -3.69
CA GLY A 26 -1.96 -5.06 -4.48
C GLY A 26 -0.50 -5.17 -4.94
N TRP A 27 0.40 -5.53 -4.03
CA TRP A 27 1.81 -5.75 -4.34
C TRP A 27 2.01 -6.82 -5.40
N THR A 28 1.37 -7.99 -5.24
CA THR A 28 1.46 -9.08 -6.21
C THR A 28 0.99 -8.64 -7.60
N ARG A 29 -0.14 -7.92 -7.69
CA ARG A 29 -0.64 -7.39 -8.96
C ARG A 29 0.36 -6.47 -9.65
N ALA A 30 1.04 -5.62 -8.90
CA ALA A 30 2.06 -4.73 -9.44
C ALA A 30 3.26 -5.49 -10.00
N VAL A 31 3.73 -6.51 -9.28
CA VAL A 31 4.84 -7.38 -9.71
C VAL A 31 4.46 -8.19 -10.95
N GLU A 32 3.22 -8.64 -11.04
CA GLU A 32 2.67 -9.34 -12.21
C GLU A 32 2.42 -8.40 -13.42
N GLY A 33 2.70 -7.11 -13.29
CA GLY A 33 2.55 -6.13 -14.38
C GLY A 33 1.10 -5.72 -14.65
N GLN A 34 0.19 -5.95 -13.71
CA GLN A 34 -1.20 -5.51 -13.85
C GLN A 34 -1.29 -3.99 -13.65
N GLU A 35 -1.92 -3.30 -14.59
CA GLU A 35 -2.26 -1.89 -14.45
C GLU A 35 -3.37 -1.70 -13.40
N TYR A 36 -3.21 -0.71 -12.54
CA TYR A 36 -4.21 -0.39 -11.53
C TYR A 36 -5.32 0.46 -12.16
N GLN A 37 -6.54 -0.07 -12.22
CA GLN A 37 -7.66 0.57 -12.95
C GLN A 37 -8.45 1.59 -12.11
N ASP A 38 -8.14 1.70 -10.81
CA ASP A 38 -8.86 2.55 -9.87
C ASP A 38 -8.21 3.93 -9.69
N VAL A 39 -8.98 4.85 -9.09
CA VAL A 39 -8.60 6.24 -8.82
C VAL A 39 -7.34 6.31 -7.94
N LEU A 40 -6.24 6.84 -8.49
CA LEU A 40 -4.97 7.05 -7.76
C LEU A 40 -5.00 8.28 -6.84
N GLU A 41 -6.07 9.08 -6.85
CA GLU A 41 -6.23 10.24 -5.96
C GLU A 41 -6.54 9.81 -4.51
N GLU A 42 -7.14 8.63 -4.30
CA GLU A 42 -7.43 8.10 -2.97
C GLU A 42 -6.42 7.02 -2.56
N LEU A 43 -5.85 7.09 -1.35
CA LEU A 43 -4.97 6.04 -0.82
C LEU A 43 -5.77 4.96 -0.09
N THR A 44 -5.56 3.71 -0.46
CA THR A 44 -6.13 2.51 0.19
C THR A 44 -5.01 1.52 0.51
N TRP A 45 -5.27 0.51 1.34
CA TRP A 45 -4.26 -0.53 1.60
C TRP A 45 -3.88 -1.31 0.34
N ASN A 46 -4.83 -1.57 -0.57
CA ASN A 46 -4.56 -2.31 -1.80
C ASN A 46 -3.68 -1.49 -2.76
N ASN A 47 -4.05 -0.24 -3.04
CA ASN A 47 -3.27 0.57 -3.97
C ASN A 47 -1.93 1.02 -3.39
N LEU A 48 -1.79 1.16 -2.06
CA LEU A 48 -0.50 1.36 -1.44
C LEU A 48 0.42 0.15 -1.71
N GLY A 49 -0.10 -1.07 -1.50
CA GLY A 49 0.63 -2.29 -1.84
C GLY A 49 1.03 -2.33 -3.32
N TRP A 50 0.12 -1.95 -4.22
CA TRP A 50 0.43 -1.88 -5.65
C TRP A 50 1.55 -0.87 -5.97
N ARG A 51 1.47 0.34 -5.43
CA ARG A 51 2.51 1.39 -5.66
C ARG A 51 3.88 0.95 -5.16
N LEU A 52 3.93 0.36 -3.97
CA LEU A 52 5.17 -0.16 -3.40
C LEU A 52 5.69 -1.36 -4.20
N GLY A 53 4.81 -2.23 -4.69
CA GLY A 53 5.18 -3.31 -5.61
C GLY A 53 5.75 -2.82 -6.94
N LYS A 54 5.23 -1.71 -7.50
CA LYS A 54 5.82 -1.08 -8.69
C LYS A 54 7.22 -0.52 -8.42
N MET A 55 7.45 -0.03 -7.20
CA MET A 55 8.71 0.58 -6.80
C MET A 55 9.79 -0.45 -6.45
N PHE A 56 9.45 -1.47 -5.68
CA PHE A 56 10.39 -2.44 -5.14
C PHE A 56 10.45 -3.76 -5.93
N GLY A 57 9.42 -4.07 -6.72
CA GLY A 57 9.36 -5.31 -7.48
C GLY A 57 9.13 -6.54 -6.60
N GLU A 58 9.64 -7.69 -7.05
CA GLU A 58 9.52 -8.94 -6.31
C GLU A 58 10.21 -8.83 -4.94
N THR A 59 9.45 -9.12 -3.88
CA THR A 59 9.90 -8.98 -2.49
C THR A 59 9.38 -10.16 -1.68
N PRO A 60 10.15 -10.76 -0.76
CA PRO A 60 9.67 -11.85 0.12
C PRO A 60 8.46 -11.43 0.96
N ASP A 61 7.56 -12.36 1.27
CA ASP A 61 6.30 -12.05 1.96
C ASP A 61 6.50 -11.46 3.36
N ASP A 62 7.52 -11.92 4.11
CA ASP A 62 7.86 -11.40 5.44
C ASP A 62 8.28 -9.93 5.36
N LEU A 63 9.09 -9.55 4.36
CA LEU A 63 9.51 -8.17 4.17
C LEU A 63 8.33 -7.29 3.72
N ARG A 64 7.36 -7.83 2.97
CA ARG A 64 6.11 -7.11 2.66
C ARG A 64 5.28 -6.85 3.92
N GLU A 65 5.24 -7.78 4.88
CA GLU A 65 4.57 -7.56 6.17
C GLU A 65 5.31 -6.51 7.01
N GLU A 66 6.64 -6.55 7.09
CA GLU A 66 7.41 -5.54 7.81
C GLU A 66 7.18 -4.12 7.26
N ILE A 67 7.15 -3.98 5.94
CA ILE A 67 6.83 -2.70 5.28
C ILE A 67 5.39 -2.28 5.58
N LEU A 68 4.44 -3.22 5.59
CA LEU A 68 3.06 -2.92 5.95
C LEU A 68 2.95 -2.43 7.39
N ASP A 69 3.59 -3.11 8.33
CA ASP A 69 3.60 -2.73 9.74
C ASP A 69 4.16 -1.32 9.92
N TRP A 70 5.27 -0.98 9.26
CA TRP A 70 5.79 0.39 9.23
C TRP A 70 4.79 1.39 8.64
N CYS A 71 4.08 1.05 7.55
CA CYS A 71 3.05 1.91 6.97
C CYS A 71 1.87 2.15 7.92
N VAL A 72 1.52 1.16 8.75
CA VAL A 72 0.49 1.28 9.79
C VAL A 72 0.96 2.19 10.91
N GLU A 73 2.18 1.99 11.40
CA GLU A 73 2.80 2.84 12.43
C GLU A 73 2.86 4.30 11.98
N GLN A 74 3.35 4.55 10.75
CA GLN A 74 3.42 5.88 10.17
C GLN A 74 2.03 6.54 10.08
N ARG A 75 1.00 5.80 9.60
CA ARG A 75 -0.37 6.31 9.54
C ARG A 75 -0.89 6.70 10.92
N ASN A 76 -0.63 5.87 11.94
CA ASN A 76 -1.11 6.14 13.30
C ASN A 76 -0.37 7.34 13.92
N ALA A 77 0.92 7.51 13.62
CA ALA A 77 1.72 8.64 14.06
C ALA A 77 1.26 9.96 13.42
N THR A 78 0.84 9.95 12.14
CA THR A 78 0.39 11.16 11.43
C THR A 78 -1.12 11.40 11.49
N GLY A 79 -1.92 10.38 11.82
CA GLY A 79 -3.38 10.45 11.96
C GLY A 79 -3.87 10.95 13.33
N SER A 80 -2.97 11.40 14.20
CA SER A 80 -3.29 12.02 15.50
C SER A 80 -3.37 13.55 15.45
N GLN A 81 -3.72 14.14 14.31
CA GLN A 81 -4.03 15.58 14.17
C GLN A 81 -5.50 15.80 13.84
#